data_AF-A0A9D7AQM8-F1
#
_entry.id   AF-A0A9D7AQM8-F1
#
_cell.length_a   1.000
_cell.length_b   1.000
_cell.length_c   1.000
_cell.angle_alpha   90.00
_cell.angle_beta   90.00
_cell.angle_gamma   90.00
#
_symmetry.space_group_name_H-M   'P 1'
#
loop_
_entity.id
_entity.type
_entity.pdbx_description
1 polymer ?
#
loop_
_entity_poly.entity_id
_entity_poly.type
_entity_poly.pdbx_seq_one_letter_code
_entity_poly.pdbx_strand_id
1 'polypeptide(L)'
;MIGVDAQQATLTVDRTGVTPGVAFEPFGDPKRAVFHLTHGYALTRDAETIRHAWRASASAPGQDKKGSAGDEEMGFLQTQEVETVQFFYAGEKRSHGSVVVDVAPKVSPRVCLDSEDNLDPWTSADRTVVNGIWKAKTGDHPAARCPLRLGNLQTNKPNFLFHVIDRRHYVTVLTFRLGTQFIPLRWFKWSVAHNVMIRWVGGKPVVRSNASSVSFGEVKVGPPDSLAVRNIISRPGRPYGNFVTRNAIQGVVVRDLSGLTAKTEWFVNVPADFWT
;
A
#
# COMPACT_ATOMS: atom_id res chain seq x y z
N MET A 1 29.45 10.51 23.24
CA MET A 1 28.57 9.74 22.33
C MET A 1 27.54 10.73 21.80
N ILE A 2 27.63 11.13 20.53
CA ILE A 2 26.68 12.05 19.91
C ILE A 2 25.64 11.16 19.23
N GLY A 3 24.47 11.03 19.84
CA GLY A 3 23.39 10.20 19.35
C GLY A 3 22.11 10.55 20.11
N VAL A 4 20.98 10.49 19.40
CA VAL A 4 19.67 10.74 19.99
C VAL A 4 19.26 9.52 20.79
N ASP A 5 18.95 9.70 22.08
CA ASP A 5 18.32 8.64 22.87
C ASP A 5 16.87 8.45 22.38
N ALA A 6 16.51 7.20 22.06
CA ALA A 6 15.18 6.83 21.62
C ALA A 6 14.07 7.28 22.59
N GLN A 7 14.37 7.36 23.90
CA GLN A 7 13.43 7.86 24.91
C GLN A 7 13.11 9.35 24.77
N GLN A 8 14.04 10.14 24.21
CA GLN A 8 13.88 11.58 24.01
C GLN A 8 13.10 11.92 22.74
N ALA A 9 12.95 10.97 21.83
CA ALA A 9 12.11 11.16 20.66
C ALA A 9 10.63 11.13 21.05
N THR A 10 9.78 11.83 20.32
CA THR A 10 8.33 11.71 20.37
C THR A 10 7.81 11.28 19.00
N LEU A 11 6.69 10.55 18.98
CA LEU A 11 6.03 10.13 17.76
C LEU A 11 4.52 10.13 18.00
N THR A 12 3.79 10.86 17.17
CA THR A 12 2.33 10.92 17.16
C THR A 12 1.81 10.46 15.82
N VAL A 13 0.66 9.78 15.83
CA VAL A 13 0.01 9.26 14.62
C VAL A 13 -1.43 9.79 14.59
N ASP A 14 -1.74 10.59 13.58
CA ASP A 14 -3.09 11.01 13.27
C ASP A 14 -3.69 10.10 12.20
N ARG A 15 -4.74 9.39 12.59
CA ARG A 15 -5.49 8.44 11.78
C ARG A 15 -6.98 8.80 11.72
N THR A 16 -7.31 10.04 12.03
CA THR A 16 -8.70 10.50 12.09
C THR A 16 -9.36 10.40 10.72
N GLY A 17 -10.50 9.71 10.65
CA GLY A 17 -11.26 9.56 9.39
C GLY A 17 -10.66 8.59 8.37
N VAL A 18 -9.62 7.83 8.73
CA VAL A 18 -9.06 6.81 7.84
C VAL A 18 -10.02 5.63 7.75
N THR A 19 -10.66 5.46 6.59
CA THR A 19 -11.48 4.28 6.31
C THR A 19 -11.19 3.76 4.91
N PRO A 20 -11.13 2.45 4.68
CA PRO A 20 -11.00 1.91 3.33
C PRO A 20 -12.22 2.21 2.45
N GLY A 21 -11.96 2.53 1.18
CA GLY A 21 -12.97 2.81 0.17
C GLY A 21 -12.65 2.18 -1.17
N VAL A 22 -13.63 2.25 -2.07
CA VAL A 22 -13.47 1.87 -3.47
C VAL A 22 -14.16 2.92 -4.33
N ALA A 23 -13.49 3.28 -5.42
CA ALA A 23 -14.02 4.15 -6.46
C ALA A 23 -13.90 3.43 -7.82
N PHE A 24 -14.81 3.78 -8.74
CA PHE A 24 -14.81 3.24 -10.10
C PHE A 24 -14.48 4.37 -11.05
N GLU A 25 -13.35 4.28 -11.76
CA GLU A 25 -12.92 5.31 -12.68
C GLU A 25 -13.91 5.44 -13.85
N PRO A 26 -14.48 6.65 -14.07
CA PRO A 26 -15.42 6.85 -15.17
C PRO A 26 -14.72 7.03 -16.53
N PHE A 27 -13.42 7.28 -16.54
CA PHE A 27 -12.57 7.52 -17.71
C PHE A 27 -11.51 6.44 -17.90
N GLY A 28 -11.04 6.29 -19.14
CA GLY A 28 -10.01 5.32 -19.52
C GLY A 28 -10.57 3.99 -20.02
N ASP A 29 -9.91 3.43 -21.04
CA ASP A 29 -10.09 2.05 -21.47
C ASP A 29 -8.76 1.31 -21.22
N PRO A 30 -8.72 0.27 -20.36
CA PRO A 30 -9.84 -0.29 -19.60
C PRO A 30 -10.24 0.56 -18.39
N LYS A 31 -11.54 0.60 -18.10
CA LYS A 31 -12.08 1.15 -16.83
C LYS A 31 -11.54 0.36 -15.63
N ARG A 32 -11.25 1.04 -14.52
CA ARG A 32 -10.59 0.44 -13.34
C ARG A 32 -11.39 0.65 -12.06
N ALA A 33 -11.28 -0.29 -11.14
CA ALA A 33 -11.58 -0.07 -9.74
C ALA A 33 -10.32 0.43 -9.03
N VAL A 34 -10.46 1.44 -8.19
CA VAL A 34 -9.42 1.97 -7.32
C VAL A 34 -9.83 1.67 -5.89
N PHE A 35 -9.00 0.91 -5.19
CA PHE A 35 -9.15 0.66 -3.77
C PHE A 35 -8.18 1.54 -3.02
N HIS A 36 -8.71 2.31 -2.06
CA HIS A 36 -8.03 3.45 -1.48
C HIS A 36 -8.41 3.63 -0.01
N LEU A 37 -7.81 4.61 0.66
CA LEU A 37 -8.29 5.12 1.94
C LEU A 37 -9.12 6.39 1.65
N THR A 38 -10.28 6.57 2.28
CA THR A 38 -11.21 7.65 1.91
C THR A 38 -10.68 9.03 2.25
N HIS A 39 -9.99 9.18 3.38
CA HIS A 39 -9.32 10.44 3.71
C HIS A 39 -8.19 10.71 2.70
N GLY A 40 -8.20 11.90 2.11
CA GLY A 40 -7.20 12.28 1.11
C GLY A 40 -7.42 11.70 -0.28
N TYR A 41 -8.48 10.92 -0.51
CA TYR A 41 -8.86 10.48 -1.86
C TYR A 41 -9.96 11.34 -2.45
N ALA A 42 -9.80 11.75 -3.70
CA ALA A 42 -10.86 12.33 -4.50
C ALA A 42 -10.78 11.82 -5.94
N LEU A 43 -11.92 11.42 -6.48
CA LEU A 43 -12.08 11.08 -7.89
C LEU A 43 -13.16 11.97 -8.47
N THR A 44 -12.78 12.83 -9.40
CA THR A 44 -13.72 13.64 -10.18
C THR A 44 -13.92 13.01 -11.56
N ARG A 45 -14.64 13.68 -12.46
CA ARG A 45 -14.74 13.25 -13.86
C ARG A 45 -13.39 13.31 -14.58
N ASP A 46 -12.50 14.22 -14.19
CA ASP A 46 -11.33 14.58 -14.99
C ASP A 46 -9.99 14.29 -14.28
N ALA A 47 -10.02 14.03 -12.97
CA ALA A 47 -8.81 13.83 -12.18
C ALA A 47 -9.00 12.87 -11.01
N GLU A 48 -7.94 12.13 -10.72
CA GLU A 48 -7.73 11.43 -9.46
C GLU A 48 -6.76 12.25 -8.61
N THR A 49 -7.06 12.43 -7.32
CA THR A 49 -6.16 13.04 -6.35
C THR A 49 -5.99 12.11 -5.16
N ILE A 50 -4.73 11.82 -4.83
CA ILE A 50 -4.34 11.00 -3.69
C ILE A 50 -3.42 11.85 -2.80
N ARG A 51 -3.86 12.09 -1.57
CA ARG A 51 -3.09 12.73 -0.49
C ARG A 51 -2.95 11.73 0.66
N HIS A 52 -1.98 11.93 1.54
CA HIS A 52 -1.81 11.09 2.73
C HIS A 52 -3.12 10.94 3.52
N ALA A 53 -3.55 9.69 3.72
CA ALA A 53 -4.78 9.36 4.42
C ALA A 53 -4.60 9.44 5.94
N TRP A 54 -3.42 9.06 6.42
CA TRP A 54 -2.96 9.22 7.79
C TRP A 54 -1.65 9.99 7.80
N ARG A 55 -1.27 10.53 8.96
CA ARG A 55 -0.01 11.27 9.13
C ARG A 55 0.68 10.86 10.41
N ALA A 56 2.00 10.86 10.40
CA ALA A 56 2.80 10.77 11.62
C ALA A 56 3.74 11.96 11.72
N SER A 57 3.88 12.48 12.93
CA SER A 57 4.76 13.60 13.26
C SER A 57 5.65 13.22 14.42
N ALA A 58 6.93 13.51 14.29
CA ALA A 58 7.93 13.21 15.29
C ALA A 58 8.83 14.40 15.59
N SER A 59 9.36 14.42 16.80
CA SER A 59 10.42 15.34 17.20
C SER A 59 11.47 14.63 18.04
N ALA A 60 12.72 15.05 17.93
CA ALA A 60 13.78 14.61 18.83
C ALA A 60 14.87 15.69 18.96
N PRO A 61 15.65 15.72 20.05
CA PRO A 61 16.84 16.57 20.13
C PRO A 61 17.83 16.25 19.00
N GLY A 62 18.60 17.24 18.53
CA GLY A 62 19.76 17.01 17.66
C GLY A 62 20.36 18.30 17.13
N GLN A 63 21.39 18.21 16.30
CA GLN A 63 22.08 19.37 15.73
C GLN A 63 22.09 19.26 14.21
N ASP A 64 21.87 20.37 13.49
CA ASP A 64 22.00 20.39 12.02
C ASP A 64 23.48 20.42 11.65
N LYS A 65 24.13 19.25 11.67
CA LYS A 65 25.48 19.07 11.14
C LYS A 65 25.34 18.54 9.71
N LYS A 66 25.36 19.45 8.74
CA LYS A 66 25.42 19.10 7.31
C LYS A 66 26.81 19.36 6.76
N GLY A 67 27.34 18.42 5.98
CA GLY A 67 28.58 18.57 5.21
C GLY A 67 29.85 18.14 5.94
N SER A 68 29.77 17.25 6.93
CA SER A 68 30.96 16.75 7.65
C SER A 68 30.86 15.25 7.97
N ALA A 69 31.98 14.62 8.36
CA ALA A 69 31.94 13.26 8.90
C ALA A 69 31.06 13.26 10.18
N GLY A 70 29.85 12.70 10.07
CA GLY A 70 28.83 12.80 11.12
C GLY A 70 27.56 13.55 10.72
N ASP A 71 27.21 13.59 9.43
CA ASP A 71 25.92 14.10 8.97
C ASP A 71 24.77 13.44 9.74
N GLU A 72 24.00 14.28 10.42
CA GLU A 72 22.83 13.89 11.21
C GLU A 72 21.58 14.13 10.35
N GLU A 73 20.73 13.12 10.22
CA GLU A 73 19.39 13.27 9.64
C GLU A 73 18.36 12.55 10.50
N MET A 74 17.14 13.08 10.58
CA MET A 74 16.01 12.36 11.16
C MET A 74 14.86 12.29 10.16
N GLY A 75 14.30 11.10 9.99
CA GLY A 75 13.21 10.86 9.07
C GLY A 75 12.45 9.58 9.36
N PHE A 76 11.50 9.26 8.49
CA PHE A 76 10.77 8.01 8.56
C PHE A 76 11.24 7.07 7.46
N LEU A 77 11.45 5.83 7.85
CA LEU A 77 11.55 4.69 6.94
C LEU A 77 10.26 3.88 7.11
N GLN A 78 9.77 3.28 6.03
CA GLN A 78 8.62 2.38 6.10
C GLN A 78 8.95 1.09 5.37
N THR A 79 8.54 -0.05 5.91
CA THR A 79 8.54 -1.31 5.17
C THR A 79 7.12 -1.70 4.83
N GLN A 80 6.93 -2.29 3.66
CA GLN A 80 5.69 -2.91 3.22
C GLN A 80 5.89 -4.43 3.13
N GLU A 81 4.91 -5.17 3.64
CA GLU A 81 4.70 -6.58 3.37
C GLU A 81 3.40 -6.78 2.61
N VAL A 82 3.47 -7.43 1.45
CA VAL A 82 2.28 -7.82 0.68
C VAL A 82 1.86 -9.22 1.10
N GLU A 83 0.78 -9.34 1.88
CA GLU A 83 0.29 -10.63 2.34
C GLU A 83 -0.47 -11.35 1.22
N THR A 84 -1.45 -10.66 0.61
CA THR A 84 -2.33 -11.21 -0.42
C THR A 84 -2.77 -10.09 -1.34
N VAL A 85 -2.79 -10.32 -2.65
CA VAL A 85 -3.41 -9.43 -3.63
C VAL A 85 -4.07 -10.31 -4.69
N GLN A 86 -5.39 -10.41 -4.62
CA GLN A 86 -6.20 -11.25 -5.49
C GLN A 86 -7.40 -10.48 -6.03
N PHE A 87 -7.65 -10.65 -7.32
CA PHE A 87 -8.81 -10.09 -8.02
C PHE A 87 -9.59 -11.23 -8.68
N PHE A 88 -10.89 -11.29 -8.41
CA PHE A 88 -11.77 -12.32 -8.94
C PHE A 88 -12.80 -11.71 -9.88
N TYR A 89 -12.97 -12.37 -11.02
CA TYR A 89 -13.85 -11.97 -12.11
C TYR A 89 -14.80 -13.12 -12.46
N ALA A 90 -16.03 -12.79 -12.82
CA ALA A 90 -17.04 -13.75 -13.25
C ALA A 90 -17.73 -13.25 -14.52
N GLY A 91 -18.07 -14.15 -15.45
CA GLY A 91 -18.83 -13.76 -16.64
C GLY A 91 -20.30 -13.52 -16.31
N GLU A 92 -21.04 -12.84 -17.19
CA GLU A 92 -22.46 -12.49 -16.98
C GLU A 92 -23.37 -13.69 -16.70
N LYS A 93 -22.98 -14.87 -17.19
CA LYS A 93 -23.67 -16.15 -17.00
C LYS A 93 -22.68 -17.17 -16.48
N ARG A 94 -23.17 -18.20 -15.78
CA ARG A 94 -22.35 -19.31 -15.26
C ARG A 94 -21.45 -19.93 -16.33
N SER A 95 -21.98 -20.15 -17.54
CA SER A 95 -21.25 -20.73 -18.67
C SER A 95 -20.21 -19.79 -19.32
N HIS A 96 -20.17 -18.51 -18.94
CA HIS A 96 -19.12 -17.59 -19.37
C HIS A 96 -17.84 -17.73 -18.54
N GLY A 97 -17.87 -18.55 -17.49
CA GLY A 97 -16.70 -18.87 -16.69
C GLY A 97 -16.31 -17.78 -15.71
N SER A 98 -15.10 -17.94 -15.17
CA SER A 98 -14.52 -17.05 -14.18
C SER A 98 -13.01 -16.94 -14.34
N VAL A 99 -12.42 -15.89 -13.79
CA VAL A 99 -10.98 -15.63 -13.80
C VAL A 99 -10.55 -15.20 -12.41
N VAL A 100 -9.46 -15.78 -11.89
CA VAL A 100 -8.74 -15.23 -10.73
C VAL A 100 -7.37 -14.75 -11.18
N VAL A 101 -6.99 -13.59 -10.67
CA VAL A 101 -5.66 -13.00 -10.78
C VAL A 101 -5.03 -13.04 -9.39
N ASP A 102 -3.97 -13.83 -9.22
CA ASP A 102 -3.20 -13.89 -7.97
C ASP A 102 -1.83 -13.25 -8.17
N VAL A 103 -1.62 -12.11 -7.50
CA VAL A 103 -0.41 -11.29 -7.67
C VAL A 103 0.63 -11.59 -6.60
N ALA A 104 0.22 -12.02 -5.40
CA ALA A 104 1.12 -12.13 -4.25
C ALA A 104 2.34 -13.04 -4.52
N PRO A 105 2.23 -14.21 -5.18
CA PRO A 105 3.38 -15.05 -5.51
C PRO A 105 4.42 -14.39 -6.43
N LYS A 106 4.03 -13.33 -7.15
CA LYS A 106 4.91 -12.58 -8.08
C LYS A 106 5.58 -11.38 -7.42
N VAL A 107 5.19 -11.03 -6.19
CA VAL A 107 5.82 -9.95 -5.41
C VAL A 107 7.04 -10.52 -4.69
N SER A 108 8.23 -10.21 -5.20
CA SER A 108 9.50 -10.61 -4.60
C SER A 108 10.49 -9.44 -4.57
N PRO A 109 11.11 -9.13 -3.41
CA PRO A 109 10.85 -9.74 -2.10
C PRO A 109 9.47 -9.35 -1.53
N ARG A 110 8.90 -10.21 -0.68
CA ARG A 110 7.57 -9.98 -0.07
C ARG A 110 7.57 -8.81 0.92
N VAL A 111 8.69 -8.62 1.64
CA VAL A 111 8.92 -7.49 2.55
C VAL A 111 10.03 -6.63 1.95
N CYS A 112 9.77 -5.34 1.78
CA CYS A 112 10.72 -4.38 1.21
C CYS A 112 10.51 -2.98 1.76
N LEU A 113 11.44 -2.07 1.45
CA LEU A 113 11.31 -0.66 1.78
C LEU A 113 10.19 -0.02 0.95
N ASP A 114 9.31 0.71 1.60
CA ASP A 114 8.25 1.48 0.98
C ASP A 114 8.72 2.93 0.82
N SER A 115 9.35 3.18 -0.33
CA SER A 115 9.97 4.46 -0.68
C SER A 115 9.84 4.70 -2.19
N GLU A 116 10.26 5.88 -2.63
CA GLU A 116 10.42 6.24 -4.03
C GLU A 116 11.85 6.72 -4.32
N ASP A 117 12.25 6.71 -5.60
CA ASP A 117 13.62 7.04 -6.02
C ASP A 117 14.05 8.47 -5.65
N ASN A 118 13.11 9.41 -5.64
CA ASN A 118 13.35 10.81 -5.29
C ASN A 118 13.32 11.10 -3.78
N LEU A 119 12.95 10.11 -2.95
CA LEU A 119 12.86 10.25 -1.50
C LEU A 119 13.85 9.34 -0.76
N ASP A 120 14.54 8.45 -1.46
CA ASP A 120 15.44 7.42 -0.91
C ASP A 120 16.36 7.91 0.21
N PRO A 121 16.45 7.19 1.36
CA PRO A 121 15.62 6.04 1.76
C PRO A 121 14.31 6.41 2.47
N TRP A 122 14.02 7.70 2.57
CA TRP A 122 12.97 8.25 3.41
C TRP A 122 11.61 8.15 2.75
N THR A 123 10.56 8.15 3.57
CA THR A 123 9.18 8.22 3.07
C THR A 123 8.73 9.64 2.72
N SER A 124 9.51 10.66 3.08
CA SER A 124 9.13 12.08 2.98
C SER A 124 10.33 13.01 3.05
N ALA A 125 10.22 14.14 2.35
CA ALA A 125 11.16 15.26 2.44
C ALA A 125 10.85 16.25 3.58
N ASP A 126 9.71 16.15 4.27
CA ASP A 126 9.32 17.05 5.38
C ASP A 126 10.13 16.72 6.65
N ARG A 127 11.38 17.20 6.66
CA ARG A 127 12.39 16.97 7.70
C ARG A 127 13.16 18.27 7.92
N THR A 128 13.17 18.77 9.16
CA THR A 128 13.78 20.06 9.51
C THR A 128 14.44 20.00 10.88
N VAL A 129 15.40 20.91 11.11
CA VAL A 129 15.95 21.18 12.44
C VAL A 129 15.70 22.64 12.78
N VAL A 130 15.11 22.89 13.94
CA VAL A 130 14.92 24.25 14.45
C VAL A 130 15.28 24.28 15.91
N ASN A 131 16.20 25.16 16.29
CA ASN A 131 16.65 25.35 17.68
C ASN A 131 17.07 24.05 18.38
N GLY A 132 17.84 23.21 17.67
CA GLY A 132 18.34 21.95 18.22
C GLY A 132 17.28 20.84 18.36
N ILE A 133 16.13 20.97 17.68
CA ILE A 133 15.09 19.96 17.65
C ILE A 133 14.83 19.56 16.20
N TRP A 134 15.08 18.28 15.90
CA TRP A 134 14.62 17.64 14.68
C TRP A 134 13.09 17.54 14.68
N LYS A 135 12.48 17.80 13.53
CA LYS A 135 11.08 17.53 13.24
C LYS A 135 11.02 16.74 11.94
N ALA A 136 10.26 15.66 11.94
CA ALA A 136 9.99 14.87 10.75
C ALA A 136 8.51 14.60 10.63
N LYS A 137 7.99 14.59 9.41
CA LYS A 137 6.61 14.15 9.13
C LYS A 137 6.58 13.15 7.99
N THR A 138 5.63 12.25 8.09
CA THR A 138 5.28 11.32 7.02
C THR A 138 3.77 11.15 6.96
N GLY A 139 3.31 10.48 5.91
CA GLY A 139 1.98 9.95 5.79
C GLY A 139 1.96 8.96 4.64
N ASP A 140 0.86 8.23 4.51
CA ASP A 140 0.75 7.24 3.44
C ASP A 140 -0.70 7.12 2.95
N HIS A 141 -0.83 6.60 1.73
CA HIS A 141 -2.08 6.29 1.07
C HIS A 141 -1.87 5.11 0.10
N PRO A 142 -1.80 3.88 0.61
CA PRO A 142 -1.70 2.72 -0.26
C PRO A 142 -2.97 2.64 -1.11
N ALA A 143 -2.77 2.54 -2.42
CA ALA A 143 -3.85 2.37 -3.38
C ALA A 143 -3.56 1.19 -4.31
N ALA A 144 -4.58 0.39 -4.57
CA ALA A 144 -4.55 -0.69 -5.53
C ALA A 144 -5.49 -0.38 -6.69
N ARG A 145 -5.09 -0.73 -7.91
CA ARG A 145 -5.90 -0.55 -9.11
C ARG A 145 -5.98 -1.87 -9.85
N CYS A 146 -7.17 -2.23 -10.30
CA CYS A 146 -7.37 -3.37 -11.18
C CYS A 146 -8.42 -3.03 -12.25
N PRO A 147 -8.36 -3.66 -13.44
CA PRO A 147 -9.41 -3.53 -14.44
C PRO A 147 -10.76 -3.98 -13.88
N LEU A 148 -11.84 -3.40 -14.40
CA LEU A 148 -13.20 -3.86 -14.10
C LEU A 148 -13.60 -5.10 -14.90
N ARG A 149 -12.91 -5.36 -16.00
CA ARG A 149 -13.20 -6.46 -16.92
C ARG A 149 -11.90 -7.10 -17.40
N LEU A 150 -11.92 -8.43 -17.52
CA LEU A 150 -10.88 -9.23 -18.18
C LEU A 150 -11.53 -10.20 -19.17
N GLY A 151 -10.76 -10.66 -20.15
CA GLY A 151 -11.18 -11.76 -21.02
C GLY A 151 -10.93 -13.11 -20.35
N ASN A 152 -11.89 -14.03 -20.44
CA ASN A 152 -11.68 -15.41 -20.08
C ASN A 152 -11.12 -16.17 -21.28
N LEU A 153 -9.87 -16.64 -21.16
CA LEU A 153 -9.18 -17.31 -22.27
C LEU A 153 -9.74 -18.69 -22.61
N GLN A 154 -10.49 -19.33 -21.70
CA GLN A 154 -11.10 -20.64 -21.95
C GLN A 154 -12.44 -20.53 -22.67
N THR A 155 -13.24 -19.51 -22.34
CA THR A 155 -14.60 -19.34 -22.92
C THR A 155 -14.65 -18.26 -24.00
N ASN A 156 -13.58 -17.48 -24.15
CA ASN A 156 -13.51 -16.27 -24.97
C ASN A 156 -14.65 -15.27 -24.65
N LYS A 157 -15.14 -15.28 -23.40
CA LYS A 157 -16.17 -14.38 -22.88
C LYS A 157 -15.58 -13.34 -21.95
N PRO A 158 -16.20 -12.15 -21.84
CA PRO A 158 -15.82 -11.19 -20.82
C PRO A 158 -16.16 -11.69 -19.42
N ASN A 159 -15.29 -11.42 -18.47
CA ASN A 159 -15.51 -11.61 -17.04
C ASN A 159 -15.32 -10.26 -16.35
N PHE A 160 -16.14 -10.00 -15.33
CA PHE A 160 -16.26 -8.73 -14.65
C PHE A 160 -15.91 -8.87 -13.18
N LEU A 161 -15.24 -7.87 -12.63
CA LEU A 161 -14.74 -7.88 -11.26
C LEU A 161 -15.91 -8.05 -10.29
N PHE A 162 -15.81 -9.03 -9.38
CA PHE A 162 -16.84 -9.31 -8.37
C PHE A 162 -16.30 -9.44 -6.95
N HIS A 163 -15.00 -9.69 -6.78
CA HIS A 163 -14.38 -9.77 -5.46
C HIS A 163 -12.92 -9.32 -5.51
N VAL A 164 -12.49 -8.54 -4.52
CA VAL A 164 -11.10 -8.15 -4.32
C VAL A 164 -10.67 -8.46 -2.90
N ILE A 165 -9.48 -9.05 -2.77
CA ILE A 165 -8.80 -9.31 -1.51
C ILE A 165 -7.38 -8.73 -1.64
N ASP A 166 -7.11 -7.61 -0.97
CA ASP A 166 -5.77 -7.02 -0.85
C ASP A 166 -5.44 -6.86 0.63
N ARG A 167 -4.35 -7.44 1.11
CA ARG A 167 -3.91 -7.36 2.50
C ARG A 167 -2.44 -6.98 2.55
N ARG A 168 -2.15 -5.88 3.25
CA ARG A 168 -0.81 -5.33 3.37
C ARG A 168 -0.54 -4.96 4.82
N HIS A 169 0.69 -5.23 5.23
CA HIS A 169 1.21 -4.88 6.55
C HIS A 169 2.37 -3.91 6.39
N TYR A 170 2.46 -2.97 7.31
CA TYR A 170 3.45 -1.92 7.28
C TYR A 170 4.11 -1.77 8.64
N VAL A 171 5.39 -1.42 8.62
CA VAL A 171 6.10 -0.95 9.81
C VAL A 171 6.74 0.38 9.48
N THR A 172 6.30 1.42 10.17
CA THR A 172 6.83 2.78 10.01
C THR A 172 7.77 3.06 11.17
N VAL A 173 9.00 3.46 10.86
CA VAL A 173 10.10 3.60 11.81
C VAL A 173 10.67 5.02 11.74
N LEU A 174 10.49 5.78 12.81
CA LEU A 174 11.24 7.01 13.03
C LEU A 174 12.70 6.63 13.25
N THR A 175 13.58 7.15 12.39
CA THR A 175 14.99 6.76 12.32
C THR A 175 15.87 7.99 12.33
N PHE A 176 16.93 7.93 13.13
CA PHE A 176 18.03 8.87 13.09
C PHE A 176 19.18 8.26 12.27
N ARG A 177 19.71 9.00 11.30
CA ARG A 177 20.87 8.60 10.52
C ARG A 177 22.08 9.40 10.99
N LEU A 178 23.16 8.68 11.33
CA LEU A 178 24.46 9.25 11.65
C LEU A 178 25.48 8.69 10.65
N GLY A 179 25.87 9.50 9.67
CA GLY A 179 26.65 9.01 8.53
C GLY A 179 25.89 7.92 7.77
N THR A 180 26.39 6.68 7.79
CA THR A 180 25.75 5.51 7.17
C THR A 180 24.92 4.66 8.14
N GLN A 181 24.99 4.96 9.44
CA GLN A 181 24.28 4.19 10.45
C GLN A 181 22.84 4.67 10.60
N PHE A 182 21.89 3.74 10.54
CA PHE A 182 20.48 4.00 10.82
C PHE A 182 20.13 3.50 12.22
N ILE A 183 19.64 4.41 13.06
CA ILE A 183 19.32 4.18 14.48
C ILE A 183 17.80 4.34 14.66
N PRO A 184 17.05 3.24 14.84
CA PRO A 184 15.62 3.32 15.12
C PRO A 184 15.34 3.99 16.46
N LEU A 185 14.46 4.99 16.45
CA LEU A 185 14.04 5.70 17.65
C LEU A 185 12.68 5.22 18.15
N ARG A 186 11.69 5.20 17.26
CA ARG A 186 10.31 4.77 17.56
C ARG A 186 9.69 4.14 16.33
N TRP A 187 8.68 3.30 16.53
CA TRP A 187 7.98 2.66 15.43
C TRP A 187 6.55 2.29 15.79
N PHE A 188 5.72 2.05 14.78
CA PHE A 188 4.41 1.45 14.93
C PHE A 188 4.11 0.53 13.73
N LYS A 189 3.22 -0.43 13.96
CA LYS A 189 2.65 -1.29 12.91
C LYS A 189 1.34 -0.71 12.45
N TRP A 190 1.04 -0.87 11.17
CA TRP A 190 -0.31 -0.64 10.67
C TRP A 190 -0.59 -1.55 9.49
N SER A 191 -1.86 -1.76 9.17
CA SER A 191 -2.27 -2.64 8.08
C SER A 191 -3.51 -2.12 7.40
N VAL A 192 -3.65 -2.47 6.12
CA VAL A 192 -4.86 -2.26 5.35
C VAL A 192 -5.29 -3.59 4.75
N ALA A 193 -6.57 -3.88 4.85
CA ALA A 193 -7.22 -4.99 4.19
C ALA A 193 -8.37 -4.46 3.35
N HIS A 194 -8.36 -4.70 2.05
CA HIS A 194 -9.49 -4.51 1.18
C HIS A 194 -10.16 -5.86 0.94
N ASN A 195 -11.44 -5.94 1.29
CA ASN A 195 -12.27 -7.11 1.05
C ASN A 195 -13.63 -6.63 0.55
N VAL A 196 -13.74 -6.51 -0.77
CA VAL A 196 -14.86 -5.83 -1.42
C VAL A 196 -15.54 -6.78 -2.39
N MET A 197 -16.83 -7.00 -2.20
CA MET A 197 -17.68 -7.69 -3.16
C MET A 197 -18.41 -6.67 -4.03
N ILE A 198 -18.40 -6.91 -5.33
CA ILE A 198 -19.00 -6.05 -6.36
C ILE A 198 -20.07 -6.86 -7.09
N ARG A 199 -21.18 -6.21 -7.41
CA ARG A 199 -22.19 -6.72 -8.35
C ARG A 199 -22.34 -5.73 -9.51
N TRP A 200 -22.96 -6.19 -10.59
CA TRP A 200 -23.14 -5.43 -11.82
C TRP A 200 -24.63 -5.23 -12.07
N VAL A 201 -25.05 -3.97 -12.08
CA VAL A 201 -26.45 -3.56 -12.30
C VAL A 201 -26.52 -2.73 -13.57
N GLY A 202 -27.22 -3.22 -14.60
CA GLY A 202 -27.32 -2.53 -15.89
C GLY A 202 -25.94 -2.26 -16.52
N GLY A 203 -25.01 -3.20 -16.37
CA GLY A 203 -23.63 -3.08 -16.88
C GLY A 203 -22.73 -2.10 -16.10
N LYS A 204 -23.12 -1.67 -14.89
CA LYS A 204 -22.31 -0.80 -14.03
C LYS A 204 -21.93 -1.52 -12.72
N PRO A 205 -20.68 -1.41 -12.25
CA PRO A 205 -20.27 -1.98 -10.98
C PRO A 205 -20.90 -1.21 -9.82
N VAL A 206 -21.35 -1.94 -8.81
CA VAL A 206 -21.89 -1.41 -7.55
C VAL A 206 -21.31 -2.24 -6.42
N VAL A 207 -20.85 -1.57 -5.36
CA VAL A 207 -20.39 -2.25 -4.15
C VAL A 207 -21.57 -3.00 -3.52
N ARG A 208 -21.44 -4.33 -3.40
CA ARG A 208 -22.43 -5.18 -2.74
C ARG A 208 -22.16 -5.27 -1.25
N SER A 209 -20.91 -5.48 -0.87
CA SER A 209 -20.47 -5.47 0.53
C SER A 209 -19.02 -5.06 0.62
N ASN A 210 -18.68 -4.34 1.69
CA ASN A 210 -17.33 -3.89 1.97
C ASN A 210 -16.94 -4.33 3.39
N ALA A 211 -16.12 -5.36 3.49
CA ALA A 211 -15.55 -5.88 4.73
C ALA A 211 -14.07 -5.46 4.89
N SER A 212 -13.70 -4.32 4.29
CA SER A 212 -12.36 -3.77 4.37
C SER A 212 -12.09 -3.17 5.75
N SER A 213 -10.83 -3.21 6.18
CA SER A 213 -10.40 -2.69 7.46
C SER A 213 -9.06 -1.97 7.37
N VAL A 214 -8.81 -1.08 8.31
CA VAL A 214 -7.50 -0.46 8.57
C VAL A 214 -7.21 -0.60 10.06
N SER A 215 -5.96 -0.87 10.42
CA SER A 215 -5.56 -1.00 11.82
C SER A 215 -4.22 -0.31 12.07
N PHE A 216 -4.03 0.26 13.26
CA PHE A 216 -2.73 0.76 13.70
C PHE A 216 -2.48 0.25 15.11
N GLY A 217 -1.29 -0.31 15.33
CA GLY A 217 -0.79 -0.69 16.62
C GLY A 217 -0.24 0.50 17.40
N GLU A 218 0.17 0.21 18.64
CA GLU A 218 0.79 1.19 19.52
C GLU A 218 2.17 1.61 19.04
N VAL A 219 2.56 2.83 19.40
CA VAL A 219 3.92 3.33 19.20
C VAL A 219 4.85 2.69 20.23
N LYS A 220 5.93 2.09 19.75
CA LYS A 220 6.98 1.46 20.56
C LYS A 220 8.30 2.22 20.42
N VAL A 221 9.14 2.11 21.45
CA VAL A 221 10.47 2.74 21.51
C VAL A 221 11.54 1.75 21.06
N GLY A 222 12.57 2.25 20.38
CA GLY A 222 13.75 1.48 19.96
C GLY A 222 13.54 0.73 18.64
N PRO A 223 14.23 -0.41 18.44
CA PRO A 223 14.18 -1.14 17.18
C PRO A 223 12.86 -1.91 16.97
N PRO A 224 12.43 -2.10 15.71
CA PRO A 224 11.32 -3.00 15.36
C PRO A 224 11.52 -4.43 15.85
N ASP A 225 10.43 -5.13 16.18
CA ASP A 225 10.47 -6.52 16.65
C ASP A 225 10.87 -7.52 15.54
N SER A 226 10.43 -7.29 14.32
CA SER A 226 10.73 -8.14 13.16
C SER A 226 12.20 -8.04 12.74
N LEU A 227 12.88 -9.19 12.68
CA LEU A 227 14.26 -9.27 12.18
C LEU A 227 14.36 -8.83 10.71
N ALA A 228 13.39 -9.22 9.88
CA ALA A 228 13.37 -8.82 8.46
C ALA A 228 13.30 -7.30 8.31
N VAL A 229 12.44 -6.65 9.09
CA VAL A 229 12.33 -5.18 9.12
C VAL A 229 13.63 -4.56 9.61
N ARG A 230 14.22 -5.06 10.72
CA ARG A 230 15.50 -4.54 11.22
C ARG A 230 16.62 -4.63 10.19
N ASN A 231 16.70 -5.73 9.44
CA ASN A 231 17.70 -5.90 8.39
C ASN A 231 17.52 -4.86 7.27
N ILE A 232 16.27 -4.64 6.81
CA ILE A 232 15.97 -3.61 5.80
C ILE A 232 16.32 -2.22 6.33
N ILE A 233 15.92 -1.88 7.56
CA ILE A 233 16.18 -0.57 8.16
C ILE A 233 17.67 -0.31 8.40
N SER A 234 18.45 -1.35 8.69
CA SER A 234 19.90 -1.20 8.90
C SER A 234 20.66 -0.82 7.63
N ARG A 235 20.11 -1.16 6.46
CA ARG A 235 20.69 -0.94 5.13
C ARG A 235 19.56 -0.68 4.12
N PRO A 236 18.83 0.43 4.25
CA PRO A 236 17.68 0.69 3.41
C PRO A 236 18.13 0.87 1.97
N GLY A 237 17.35 0.33 1.04
CA GLY A 237 17.65 0.40 -0.38
C GLY A 237 16.65 -0.38 -1.21
N ARG A 238 16.94 -0.43 -2.51
CA ARG A 238 16.10 -1.09 -3.52
C ARG A 238 16.05 -2.62 -3.35
N PRO A 239 14.99 -3.27 -3.89
CA PRO A 239 13.87 -2.68 -4.61
C PRO A 239 12.80 -2.10 -3.66
N TYR A 240 12.06 -1.09 -4.14
CA TYR A 240 10.97 -0.50 -3.35
C TYR A 240 9.63 -1.21 -3.57
N GLY A 241 8.83 -1.31 -2.52
CA GLY A 241 7.55 -2.04 -2.50
C GLY A 241 6.57 -1.54 -3.55
N ASN A 242 6.48 -0.22 -3.75
CA ASN A 242 5.66 0.37 -4.80
C ASN A 242 6.07 -0.09 -6.20
N PHE A 243 7.38 -0.19 -6.46
CA PHE A 243 7.89 -0.66 -7.75
C PHE A 243 7.60 -2.15 -7.95
N VAL A 244 7.94 -3.00 -6.97
CA VAL A 244 7.75 -4.45 -7.06
C VAL A 244 6.26 -4.80 -7.21
N THR A 245 5.40 -4.21 -6.37
CA THR A 245 3.96 -4.49 -6.39
C THR A 245 3.31 -4.00 -7.69
N ARG A 246 3.64 -2.78 -8.14
CA ARG A 246 3.08 -2.23 -9.39
C ARG A 246 3.49 -3.08 -10.59
N ASN A 247 4.75 -3.51 -10.66
CA ASN A 247 5.23 -4.36 -11.73
C ASN A 247 4.60 -5.75 -11.69
N ALA A 248 4.36 -6.32 -10.50
CA ALA A 248 3.66 -7.59 -10.37
C ALA A 248 2.21 -7.48 -10.86
N ILE A 249 1.47 -6.44 -10.46
CA ILE A 249 0.09 -6.21 -10.93
C ILE A 249 0.07 -5.99 -12.45
N GLN A 250 0.92 -5.10 -12.97
CA GLN A 250 1.00 -4.83 -14.41
C GLN A 250 1.41 -6.06 -15.21
N GLY A 251 2.37 -6.83 -14.69
CA GLY A 251 2.81 -8.09 -15.27
C GLY A 251 1.64 -9.04 -15.44
N VAL A 252 0.92 -9.35 -14.36
CA VAL A 252 -0.17 -10.33 -14.41
C VAL A 252 -1.38 -9.86 -15.23
N VAL A 253 -1.68 -8.56 -15.19
CA VAL A 253 -2.86 -8.01 -15.87
C VAL A 253 -2.62 -7.76 -17.37
N VAL A 254 -1.40 -7.39 -17.77
CA VAL A 254 -1.13 -6.90 -19.14
C VAL A 254 -0.26 -7.83 -19.97
N ARG A 255 0.68 -8.57 -19.37
CA ARG A 255 1.79 -9.21 -20.13
C ARG A 255 1.99 -10.70 -19.86
N ASP A 256 1.83 -11.14 -18.63
CA ASP A 256 2.14 -12.48 -18.14
C ASP A 256 0.86 -13.15 -17.61
N LEU A 257 0.23 -13.93 -18.48
CA LEU A 257 -0.99 -14.68 -18.16
C LEU A 257 -0.75 -15.80 -17.12
N SER A 258 0.48 -16.08 -16.69
CA SER A 258 0.76 -17.14 -15.72
C SER A 258 0.22 -16.89 -14.32
N GLY A 259 -0.13 -15.64 -13.98
CA GLY A 259 -0.85 -15.30 -12.74
C GLY A 259 -2.38 -15.32 -12.89
N LEU A 260 -2.88 -15.66 -14.07
CA LEU A 260 -4.30 -15.71 -14.41
C LEU A 260 -4.76 -17.16 -14.49
N THR A 261 -5.69 -17.55 -13.61
CA THR A 261 -6.36 -18.85 -13.71
C THR A 261 -7.78 -18.64 -14.21
N ALA A 262 -8.08 -19.13 -15.41
CA ALA A 262 -9.41 -19.14 -16.00
C ALA A 262 -10.14 -20.47 -15.73
N LYS A 263 -11.46 -20.40 -15.57
CA LYS A 263 -12.36 -21.55 -15.45
C LYS A 263 -13.51 -21.40 -16.42
N THR A 264 -14.06 -22.52 -16.88
CA THR A 264 -15.25 -22.57 -17.75
C THR A 264 -16.55 -22.27 -17.02
N GLU A 265 -16.55 -22.35 -15.68
CA GLU A 265 -17.68 -22.02 -14.82
C GLU A 265 -17.36 -20.91 -13.80
N TRP A 266 -18.40 -20.41 -13.14
CA TRP A 266 -18.28 -19.47 -12.02
C TRP A 266 -17.57 -20.10 -10.82
N PHE A 267 -16.92 -19.25 -10.02
CA PHE A 267 -16.59 -19.62 -8.65
C PHE A 267 -17.87 -19.79 -7.82
N VAL A 268 -17.80 -20.67 -6.81
CA VAL A 268 -18.94 -20.95 -5.91
C VAL A 268 -19.36 -19.69 -5.12
N ASN A 269 -18.43 -18.77 -4.87
CA ASN A 269 -18.68 -17.53 -4.13
C ASN A 269 -19.18 -16.36 -5.00
N VAL A 270 -19.44 -16.56 -6.30
CA VAL A 270 -20.09 -15.53 -7.12
C VAL A 270 -21.51 -15.30 -6.58
N PRO A 271 -21.88 -14.05 -6.20
CA PRO A 271 -23.20 -13.76 -5.67
C PRO A 271 -24.31 -14.16 -6.67
N ALA A 272 -25.45 -14.64 -6.17
CA ALA A 272 -26.59 -14.96 -7.01
C ALA A 272 -27.12 -13.71 -7.76
N ASP A 273 -26.97 -12.52 -7.16
CA ASP A 273 -27.31 -11.22 -7.72
C ASP A 273 -26.12 -10.52 -8.40
N PHE A 274 -25.09 -11.28 -8.81
CA PHE A 274 -23.88 -10.72 -9.41
C PHE A 274 -24.18 -9.89 -10.66
N TRP A 275 -25.12 -10.32 -11.51
CA TRP A 275 -25.47 -9.65 -12.75
C TRP A 275 -26.98 -9.48 -12.87
N THR A 276 -27.44 -8.22 -12.88
CA THR A 276 -28.85 -7.84 -12.94
C THR A 276 -29.09 -6.66 -13.88
#